data_AF-A0A9F5N045-F1
#
_entry.id   AF-A0A9F5N045-F1
#
_cell.length_a   1.000
_cell.length_b   1.000
_cell.length_c   1.000
_cell.angle_alpha   90.00
_cell.angle_beta   90.00
_cell.angle_gamma   90.00
#
_symmetry.space_group_name_H-M   'P 1'
#
loop_
_entity.id
_entity.type
_entity.pdbx_description
1 polymer ?
#
loop_
_entity_poly.entity_id
_entity_poly.type
_entity_poly.pdbx_seq_one_letter_code
_entity_poly.pdbx_strand_id
1 'polypeptide(L)'
;MASKTPVGFIGLGNMGNPMAKNLVKHGYPIIACDIFPEACKEFQELGTQVTDSPADVAEKADRIITMLPSNLNAIEVYIGTNGILKKVKKGSLLIDSSTIDPEVSKELAKEAEKMGAVFMDAPVSGDSYSLSIERGLRMNGEQSAGKQVDQLVGAAFKAS
;
A
#
# COMPACT_ATOMS: atom_id res chain seq x y z
N MET A 1 3.34 -24.52 -6.41
CA MET A 1 3.81 -23.12 -6.55
C MET A 1 3.75 -22.50 -5.17
N ALA A 2 4.85 -21.99 -4.61
CA ALA A 2 4.80 -21.26 -3.36
C ALA A 2 3.96 -19.99 -3.57
N SER A 3 2.93 -19.79 -2.75
CA SER A 3 2.13 -18.57 -2.78
C SER A 3 3.04 -17.37 -2.52
N LYS A 4 2.92 -16.30 -3.30
CA LYS A 4 3.69 -15.06 -3.05
C LYS A 4 3.26 -14.49 -1.71
N THR A 5 4.12 -13.72 -1.04
CA THR A 5 3.76 -13.02 0.20
C THR A 5 2.49 -12.18 -0.03
N PRO A 6 1.57 -12.07 0.95
CA PRO A 6 0.39 -11.22 0.83
C PRO A 6 0.73 -9.75 0.57
N VAL A 7 -0.23 -9.04 -0.02
CA VAL A 7 -0.19 -7.58 -0.23
C VAL A 7 -1.49 -6.99 0.33
N GLY A 8 -1.35 -6.02 1.22
CA GLY A 8 -2.47 -5.19 1.66
C GLY A 8 -2.85 -4.21 0.57
N PHE A 9 -4.13 -4.05 0.28
CA PHE A 9 -4.61 -3.07 -0.69
C PHE A 9 -5.77 -2.28 -0.10
N ILE A 10 -5.59 -0.96 0.02
CA ILE A 10 -6.56 -0.07 0.63
C ILE A 10 -6.99 0.99 -0.40
N GLY A 11 -8.30 1.06 -0.65
CA GLY A 11 -8.87 1.88 -1.72
C GLY A 11 -9.05 1.08 -3.00
N LEU A 12 -10.26 0.60 -3.23
CA LEU A 12 -10.71 -0.26 -4.32
C LEU A 12 -11.68 0.49 -5.25
N GLY A 13 -11.49 1.80 -5.39
CA GLY A 13 -12.22 2.63 -6.35
C GLY A 13 -11.75 2.40 -7.79
N ASN A 14 -12.07 3.34 -8.69
CA ASN A 14 -11.84 3.23 -10.13
C ASN A 14 -10.40 2.84 -10.54
N MET A 15 -9.39 3.35 -9.83
CA MET A 15 -7.99 3.03 -10.10
C MET A 15 -7.49 1.85 -9.27
N GLY A 16 -7.88 1.77 -8.00
CA GLY A 16 -7.41 0.72 -7.09
C GLY A 16 -7.95 -0.67 -7.43
N ASN A 17 -9.21 -0.77 -7.86
CA ASN A 17 -9.85 -2.01 -8.24
C ASN A 17 -9.10 -2.78 -9.35
N PRO A 18 -8.82 -2.19 -10.54
CA PRO A 18 -8.06 -2.90 -11.58
C PRO A 18 -6.64 -3.21 -11.13
N MET A 19 -5.99 -2.35 -10.34
CA MET A 19 -4.66 -2.60 -9.78
C MET A 19 -4.62 -3.84 -8.87
N ALA A 20 -5.53 -3.91 -7.90
CA ALA A 20 -5.63 -5.03 -6.98
C ALA A 20 -6.00 -6.34 -7.71
N LYS A 21 -6.91 -6.29 -8.69
CA LYS A 21 -7.22 -7.45 -9.54
C LYS A 21 -6.02 -7.93 -10.34
N ASN A 22 -5.20 -7.02 -10.89
CA ASN A 22 -3.99 -7.39 -11.60
C ASN A 22 -2.99 -8.10 -10.68
N LEU A 23 -2.86 -7.68 -9.42
CA LEU A 23 -2.04 -8.38 -8.42
C LEU A 23 -2.55 -9.81 -8.16
N VAL A 24 -3.86 -10.00 -8.03
CA VAL A 24 -4.48 -11.34 -7.89
C VAL A 24 -4.12 -12.21 -9.11
N LYS A 25 -4.29 -11.69 -10.33
CA LYS A 25 -3.93 -12.41 -11.57
C LYS A 25 -2.45 -12.81 -11.63
N HIS A 26 -1.56 -11.98 -11.08
CA HIS A 26 -0.13 -12.26 -10.99
C HIS A 26 0.25 -13.15 -9.78
N GLY A 27 -0.73 -13.72 -9.08
CA GLY A 27 -0.55 -14.70 -8.02
C GLY A 27 -0.18 -14.10 -6.66
N TYR A 28 -0.44 -12.81 -6.42
CA TYR A 28 -0.32 -12.22 -5.09
C TYR A 28 -1.63 -12.42 -4.30
N PRO A 29 -1.57 -13.01 -3.10
CA PRO A 29 -2.70 -12.95 -2.17
C PRO A 29 -2.98 -11.50 -1.77
N ILE A 30 -4.25 -11.10 -1.82
CA ILE A 30 -4.67 -9.74 -1.44
C ILE A 30 -5.43 -9.76 -0.13
N ILE A 31 -5.08 -8.81 0.73
CA ILE A 31 -5.85 -8.41 1.92
C ILE A 31 -6.42 -7.02 1.62
N ALA A 32 -7.70 -6.99 1.28
CA ALA A 32 -8.41 -5.83 0.75
C ALA A 32 -9.15 -5.07 1.85
N CYS A 33 -9.16 -3.74 1.77
CA CYS A 33 -10.00 -2.88 2.58
C CYS A 33 -10.47 -1.68 1.76
N ASP A 34 -11.74 -1.33 1.89
CA ASP A 34 -12.34 -0.12 1.36
C ASP A 34 -13.45 0.34 2.32
N ILE A 35 -13.73 1.64 2.34
CA ILE A 35 -14.84 2.21 3.12
C ILE A 35 -16.20 1.87 2.52
N PHE A 36 -16.26 1.52 1.23
CA PHE A 36 -17.45 1.12 0.50
C PHE A 36 -17.56 -0.41 0.45
N PRO A 37 -18.54 -1.03 1.15
CA PRO A 37 -18.70 -2.48 1.19
C PRO A 37 -18.88 -3.12 -0.20
N GLU A 38 -19.48 -2.41 -1.15
CA GLU A 38 -19.69 -2.89 -2.51
C GLU A 38 -18.37 -3.16 -3.22
N ALA A 39 -17.36 -2.32 -3.01
CA ALA A 39 -16.03 -2.50 -3.60
C ALA A 39 -15.32 -3.74 -3.03
N CYS A 40 -15.54 -4.02 -1.74
CA CYS A 40 -15.01 -5.20 -1.07
C CYS A 40 -15.68 -6.52 -1.51
N LYS A 41 -16.98 -6.49 -1.84
CA LYS A 41 -17.74 -7.68 -2.21
C LYS A 41 -17.13 -8.42 -3.41
N GLU A 42 -16.72 -7.68 -4.43
CA GLU A 42 -16.08 -8.27 -5.61
C GLU A 42 -14.78 -9.02 -5.24
N PHE A 43 -14.03 -8.48 -4.30
CA PHE A 43 -12.78 -9.09 -3.82
C PHE A 43 -13.03 -10.33 -2.95
N GLN A 44 -14.12 -10.37 -2.18
CA GLN A 44 -14.55 -11.58 -1.49
C GLN A 44 -14.91 -12.69 -2.48
N GLU A 45 -15.62 -12.36 -3.57
CA GLU A 45 -16.01 -13.32 -4.62
C GLU A 45 -14.78 -13.86 -5.37
N LEU A 46 -13.70 -13.08 -5.47
CA LEU A 46 -12.40 -13.52 -5.99
C LEU A 46 -11.59 -14.37 -4.98
N GLY A 47 -12.15 -14.68 -3.81
CA GLY A 47 -11.48 -15.47 -2.77
C GLY A 47 -10.37 -14.73 -2.03
N THR A 48 -10.33 -13.40 -2.13
CA THR A 48 -9.36 -12.59 -1.38
C THR A 48 -9.86 -12.32 0.04
N GLN A 49 -8.94 -12.02 0.95
CA GLN A 49 -9.32 -11.66 2.31
C GLN A 49 -9.76 -10.19 2.33
N VAL A 50 -10.89 -9.89 2.96
CA VAL A 50 -11.33 -8.51 3.24
C VAL A 50 -11.25 -8.23 4.73
N THR A 51 -10.89 -7.00 5.10
CA THR A 51 -10.84 -6.53 6.48
C THR A 51 -11.65 -5.25 6.69
N ASP A 52 -12.03 -4.99 7.94
CA ASP A 52 -12.92 -3.88 8.29
C ASP A 52 -12.19 -2.54 8.45
N SER A 53 -10.85 -2.55 8.55
CA SER A 53 -10.06 -1.34 8.71
C SER A 53 -8.65 -1.38 8.11
N PRO A 54 -8.04 -0.21 7.81
CA PRO A 54 -6.63 -0.10 7.44
C PRO A 54 -5.66 -0.73 8.45
N ALA A 55 -5.93 -0.59 9.75
CA ALA A 55 -5.14 -1.21 10.81
C ALA A 55 -5.14 -2.74 10.70
N ASP A 56 -6.29 -3.36 10.40
CA ASP A 56 -6.40 -4.82 10.27
C ASP A 56 -5.68 -5.35 9.02
N VAL A 57 -5.58 -4.53 7.96
CA VAL A 57 -4.69 -4.83 6.83
C VAL A 57 -3.24 -4.86 7.31
N ALA A 58 -2.81 -3.85 8.06
CA ALA A 58 -1.42 -3.71 8.52
C ALA A 58 -0.99 -4.79 9.52
N GLU A 59 -1.92 -5.36 10.27
CA GLU A 59 -1.68 -6.52 11.14
C GLU A 59 -1.36 -7.79 10.32
N LYS A 60 -1.94 -7.91 9.13
CA LYS A 60 -1.89 -9.13 8.30
C LYS A 60 -0.92 -9.04 7.11
N ALA A 61 -0.55 -7.84 6.69
CA ALA A 61 0.34 -7.60 5.56
C ALA A 61 1.48 -6.65 5.91
N ASP A 62 2.68 -7.00 5.44
CA ASP A 62 3.87 -6.18 5.65
C ASP A 62 4.17 -5.30 4.43
N ARG A 63 3.43 -5.48 3.32
CA ARG A 63 3.52 -4.63 2.12
C ARG A 63 2.12 -4.16 1.80
N ILE A 64 1.91 -2.86 1.84
CA ILE A 64 0.58 -2.25 1.77
C ILE A 64 0.58 -1.18 0.68
N ILE A 65 -0.38 -1.25 -0.22
CA ILE A 65 -0.61 -0.26 -1.27
C ILE A 65 -1.86 0.54 -0.91
N THR A 66 -1.78 1.86 -0.97
CA THR A 66 -2.91 2.78 -0.83
C THR A 66 -3.20 3.48 -2.16
N MET A 67 -4.48 3.58 -2.52
CA MET A 67 -4.94 4.32 -3.70
C MET A 67 -6.20 5.11 -3.36
N LEU A 68 -6.00 6.36 -2.90
CA LEU A 68 -7.00 7.15 -2.22
C LEU A 68 -7.31 8.47 -2.96
N PRO A 69 -8.52 9.03 -2.81
CA PRO A 69 -8.97 10.14 -3.65
C PRO A 69 -8.52 11.53 -3.19
N SER A 70 -7.99 11.68 -1.97
CA SER A 70 -7.56 12.99 -1.45
C SER A 70 -6.56 12.89 -0.29
N ASN A 71 -5.91 14.02 0.00
CA ASN A 71 -5.06 14.20 1.19
C ASN A 71 -5.74 13.76 2.49
N LEU A 72 -7.00 14.17 2.71
CA LEU A 72 -7.73 13.84 3.94
C LEU A 72 -7.96 12.35 4.08
N ASN A 73 -8.23 11.65 2.97
CA ASN A 73 -8.36 10.20 2.99
C ASN A 73 -7.03 9.51 3.28
N ALA A 74 -5.93 9.99 2.69
CA ALA A 74 -4.60 9.46 2.99
C ALA A 74 -4.25 9.64 4.48
N ILE A 75 -4.46 10.84 5.02
CA ILE A 75 -4.24 11.12 6.45
C ILE A 75 -5.08 10.18 7.32
N GLU A 76 -6.40 10.05 7.08
CA GLU A 76 -7.25 9.15 7.87
C GLU A 76 -6.79 7.68 7.77
N VAL A 77 -6.47 7.21 6.57
CA VAL A 77 -6.04 5.82 6.35
C VAL A 77 -4.70 5.52 7.01
N TYR A 78 -3.76 6.46 7.04
CA TYR A 78 -2.45 6.23 7.65
C TYR A 78 -2.45 6.47 9.15
N ILE A 79 -2.91 7.65 9.60
CA ILE A 79 -2.74 8.13 10.98
C ILE A 79 -4.02 8.15 11.82
N GLY A 80 -5.19 7.99 11.17
CA GLY A 80 -6.51 7.99 11.81
C GLY A 80 -6.68 6.90 12.88
N THR A 81 -7.84 6.89 13.53
CA THR A 81 -8.05 6.05 14.73
C THR A 81 -7.87 4.56 14.44
N ASN A 82 -8.28 4.12 13.25
CA ASN A 82 -8.08 2.76 12.74
C ASN A 82 -7.09 2.72 11.55
N GLY A 83 -6.15 3.67 11.52
CA GLY A 83 -5.18 3.81 10.44
C GLY A 83 -4.10 2.73 10.44
N ILE A 84 -3.41 2.60 9.31
CA ILE A 84 -2.30 1.66 9.07
C ILE A 84 -1.28 1.70 10.21
N LEU A 85 -0.87 2.91 10.63
CA LEU A 85 0.21 3.09 11.59
C LEU A 85 -0.13 2.62 13.01
N LYS A 86 -1.39 2.27 13.29
CA LYS A 86 -1.79 1.71 14.60
C LYS A 86 -1.33 0.27 14.81
N LYS A 87 -1.19 -0.51 13.72
CA LYS A 87 -0.81 -1.93 13.77
C LYS A 87 0.31 -2.30 12.79
N VAL A 88 0.92 -1.30 12.14
CA VAL A 88 2.04 -1.52 11.22
C VAL A 88 3.20 -2.20 11.94
N LYS A 89 3.83 -3.16 11.27
CA LYS A 89 5.01 -3.86 11.78
C LYS A 89 6.28 -3.12 11.37
N LYS A 90 7.33 -3.28 12.18
CA LYS A 90 8.66 -2.79 11.83
C LYS A 90 9.14 -3.48 10.55
N GLY A 91 9.69 -2.70 9.62
CA GLY A 91 10.13 -3.16 8.32
C GLY A 91 9.03 -3.29 7.28
N SER A 92 7.77 -2.96 7.61
CA SER A 92 6.70 -2.92 6.61
C SER A 92 7.00 -1.88 5.52
N LEU A 93 6.63 -2.19 4.28
CA LEU A 93 6.69 -1.31 3.13
C LEU A 93 5.30 -0.74 2.83
N LEU A 94 5.16 0.57 2.96
CA LEU A 94 3.95 1.31 2.68
C LEU A 94 4.14 2.06 1.36
N ILE A 95 3.28 1.80 0.39
CA ILE A 95 3.36 2.31 -0.98
C ILE A 95 2.11 3.16 -1.19
N ASP A 96 2.26 4.48 -1.18
CA ASP A 96 1.14 5.37 -1.52
C ASP A 96 1.15 5.67 -3.01
N SER A 97 0.13 5.20 -3.72
CA SER A 97 -0.08 5.47 -5.14
C SER A 97 -1.14 6.55 -5.39
N SER A 98 -1.63 7.17 -4.32
CA SER A 98 -2.57 8.27 -4.35
C SER A 98 -1.95 9.52 -4.98
N THR A 99 -2.79 10.39 -5.55
CA THR A 99 -2.35 11.74 -5.95
C THR A 99 -2.61 12.69 -4.79
N ILE A 100 -1.60 12.87 -3.94
CA ILE A 100 -1.64 13.74 -2.75
C ILE A 100 -0.56 14.83 -2.82
N ASP A 101 -0.71 15.86 -1.99
CA ASP A 101 0.27 16.93 -1.93
C ASP A 101 1.63 16.42 -1.42
N PRO A 102 2.76 16.88 -1.99
CA PRO A 102 4.10 16.46 -1.56
C PRO A 102 4.39 16.71 -0.07
N GLU A 103 3.77 17.71 0.54
CA GLU A 103 3.91 18.00 1.97
C GLU A 103 3.22 16.92 2.83
N VAL A 104 2.02 16.48 2.42
CA VAL A 104 1.30 15.38 3.08
C VAL A 104 2.09 14.08 2.95
N SER A 105 2.58 13.76 1.76
CA SER A 105 3.44 12.59 1.51
C SER A 105 4.66 12.58 2.45
N LYS A 106 5.36 13.71 2.59
CA LYS A 106 6.49 13.87 3.53
C LYS A 106 6.10 13.72 4.99
N GLU A 107 4.92 14.19 5.38
CA GLU A 107 4.42 14.04 6.76
C GLU A 107 4.10 12.57 7.07
N LEU A 108 3.38 11.90 6.17
CA LEU A 108 3.06 10.48 6.31
C LEU A 108 4.32 9.62 6.36
N ALA A 109 5.33 9.95 5.57
CA ALA A 109 6.62 9.29 5.60
C ALA A 109 7.31 9.40 6.98
N LYS A 110 7.30 10.59 7.59
CA LYS A 110 7.86 10.80 8.94
C LYS A 110 7.11 9.99 10.00
N GLU A 111 5.79 9.94 9.92
CA GLU A 111 4.98 9.15 10.86
C GLU A 111 5.24 7.64 10.68
N ALA A 112 5.35 7.16 9.44
CA ALA A 112 5.69 5.77 9.14
C ALA A 112 7.08 5.39 9.68
N GLU A 113 8.05 6.28 9.53
CA GLU A 113 9.43 6.08 10.01
C GLU A 113 9.50 5.97 11.54
N LYS A 114 8.73 6.77 12.28
CA LYS A 114 8.62 6.64 13.76
C LYS A 114 8.17 5.24 14.18
N MET A 115 7.37 4.59 13.35
CA MET A 115 6.90 3.21 13.58
C MET A 115 7.89 2.14 13.06
N GLY A 116 9.00 2.56 12.42
CA GLY A 116 9.99 1.68 11.82
C GLY A 116 9.53 1.07 10.50
N ALA A 117 8.55 1.67 9.82
CA ALA A 117 8.12 1.28 8.48
C ALA A 117 8.84 2.13 7.41
N VAL A 118 8.88 1.62 6.17
CA VAL A 118 9.39 2.31 4.99
C VAL A 118 8.20 2.85 4.22
N PHE A 119 8.19 4.15 3.93
CA PHE A 119 7.18 4.79 3.11
C PHE A 119 7.74 5.13 1.73
N MET A 120 6.98 4.81 0.69
CA MET A 120 7.29 5.10 -0.69
C MET A 120 6.12 5.80 -1.36
N ASP A 121 6.39 7.00 -1.87
CA ASP A 121 5.47 7.74 -2.72
C ASP A 121 5.62 7.25 -4.16
N ALA A 122 4.58 6.62 -4.69
CA ALA A 122 4.57 5.90 -5.95
C ALA A 122 3.32 6.19 -6.80
N PRO A 123 3.14 7.44 -7.26
CA PRO A 123 1.95 7.84 -8.02
C PRO A 123 1.85 7.09 -9.36
N VAL A 124 0.62 6.96 -9.84
CA VAL A 124 0.25 6.22 -11.06
C VAL A 124 0.96 6.70 -12.33
N SER A 125 1.51 7.92 -12.35
CA SER A 125 2.17 8.50 -13.52
C SER A 125 3.56 7.93 -13.84
N GLY A 126 4.13 7.02 -13.03
CA GLY A 126 5.26 6.17 -13.42
C GLY A 126 6.63 6.83 -13.58
N ASP A 127 6.74 8.15 -13.55
CA ASP A 127 7.98 8.85 -13.93
C ASP A 127 8.92 9.17 -12.76
N SER A 128 8.48 9.05 -11.49
CA SER A 128 9.29 9.38 -10.31
C SER A 128 8.76 8.73 -9.02
N TYR A 129 9.52 7.82 -8.41
CA TYR A 129 9.27 7.35 -7.04
C TYR A 129 10.13 8.12 -6.06
N SER A 130 9.58 8.49 -4.89
CA SER A 130 10.37 9.09 -3.82
C SER A 130 10.40 8.19 -2.58
N LEU A 131 11.63 7.92 -2.11
CA LEU A 131 11.92 7.07 -0.96
C LEU A 131 12.31 7.95 0.22
N SER A 132 11.64 7.77 1.36
CA SER A 132 11.97 8.48 2.60
C SER A 132 12.53 7.49 3.62
N ILE A 133 13.86 7.56 3.86
CA ILE A 133 14.59 6.78 4.88
C ILE A 133 15.67 7.67 5.52
N GLU A 134 15.66 7.89 6.84
CA GLU A 134 16.75 8.54 7.59
C GLU A 134 18.04 7.71 7.59
N ARG A 135 19.16 8.40 7.80
CA ARG A 135 20.50 8.02 7.35
C ARG A 135 21.15 6.76 7.95
N GLY A 136 20.44 5.93 8.72
CA GLY A 136 20.98 4.73 9.39
C GLY A 136 20.94 3.41 8.59
N LEU A 137 20.09 3.27 7.57
CA LEU A 137 19.80 1.99 6.87
C LEU A 137 20.32 1.92 5.41
N ARG A 138 21.12 2.91 4.98
CA ARG A 138 21.12 3.45 3.60
C ARG A 138 21.67 2.58 2.45
N MET A 139 22.41 1.49 2.66
CA MET A 139 23.15 0.92 1.52
C MET A 139 22.53 -0.33 0.88
N ASN A 140 21.76 -1.13 1.64
CA ASN A 140 21.20 -2.40 1.12
C ASN A 140 19.65 -2.45 1.14
N GLY A 141 19.01 -1.79 2.11
CA GLY A 141 17.55 -1.81 2.26
C GLY A 141 16.83 -1.03 1.15
N GLU A 142 17.38 0.12 0.74
CA GLU A 142 16.76 1.04 -0.23
C GLU A 142 16.65 0.42 -1.63
N GLN A 143 17.73 -0.21 -2.12
CA GLN A 143 17.72 -0.90 -3.41
C GLN A 143 16.77 -2.10 -3.42
N SER A 144 16.63 -2.79 -2.29
CA SER A 144 15.69 -3.90 -2.15
C SER A 144 14.23 -3.40 -2.11
N ALA A 145 13.96 -2.32 -1.39
CA ALA A 145 12.64 -1.70 -1.31
C ALA A 145 12.20 -1.16 -2.67
N GLY A 146 13.07 -0.42 -3.36
CA GLY A 146 12.81 0.10 -4.72
C GLY A 146 12.45 -1.01 -5.71
N LYS A 147 13.23 -2.09 -5.75
CA LYS A 147 12.92 -3.27 -6.60
C LYS A 147 11.57 -3.92 -6.25
N GLN A 148 11.22 -3.98 -4.98
CA GLN A 148 9.93 -4.54 -4.56
C GLN A 148 8.77 -3.63 -4.99
N VAL A 149 8.93 -2.31 -4.91
CA VAL A 149 7.95 -1.35 -5.42
C VAL A 149 7.81 -1.48 -6.93
N ASP A 150 8.90 -1.46 -7.70
CA ASP A 150 8.86 -1.63 -9.15
C ASP A 150 8.13 -2.93 -9.55
N GLN A 151 8.39 -4.02 -8.82
CA GLN A 151 7.75 -5.31 -9.05
C GLN A 151 6.26 -5.30 -8.72
N LEU A 152 5.86 -4.72 -7.58
CA LEU A 152 4.47 -4.69 -7.14
C LEU A 152 3.64 -3.69 -7.95
N VAL A 153 4.13 -2.46 -8.08
CA VAL A 153 3.51 -1.39 -8.85
C VAL A 153 3.46 -1.77 -10.33
N GLY A 154 4.54 -2.32 -10.88
CA GLY A 154 4.56 -2.84 -12.24
C GLY A 154 3.56 -3.99 -12.47
N ALA A 155 3.40 -4.90 -11.51
CA ALA A 155 2.39 -5.96 -11.59
C ALA A 155 0.95 -5.42 -11.44
N ALA A 156 0.76 -4.35 -10.68
CA ALA A 156 -0.53 -3.69 -10.51
C ALA A 156 -0.96 -2.95 -11.80
N PHE A 157 -0.03 -2.33 -12.52
CA PHE A 157 -0.34 -1.58 -13.76
C PHE A 157 -0.38 -2.40 -15.04
N LYS A 158 0.31 -3.54 -15.10
CA LYS A 158 0.26 -4.41 -16.28
C LYS A 158 -1.07 -5.14 -16.35
N ALA A 159 -2.02 -4.55 -17.09
CA ALA A 159 -3.10 -5.32 -17.69
C ALA A 159 -2.47 -6.27 -18.71
N SER A 160 -2.64 -7.58 -18.49
CA SER A 160 -2.25 -8.65 -19.40
C SER A 160 -2.68 -8.38 -20.84
#